data_AF-A0A3D0QQA0-F1
#
_entry.id   AF-A0A3D0QQA0-F1
#
_cell.length_a   1.000
_cell.length_b   1.000
_cell.length_c   1.000
_cell.angle_alpha   90.00
_cell.angle_beta   90.00
_cell.angle_gamma   90.00
#
_symmetry.space_group_name_H-M   'P 1'
#
loop_
_entity.id
_entity.type
_entity.pdbx_description
1 polymer ?
#
loop_
_entity_poly.entity_id
_entity_poly.type
_entity_poly.pdbx_seq_one_letter_code
_entity_poly.pdbx_strand_id
1 'polypeptide(L)'
;MISRRKLLGGLAAGAALGSGATVLSGRADGLTVRAGKAAGLPLTIANRTGQFDNGSVRIYIVGNEGGRQVRVTPEGALAPIALSDNGPDGFTDYAIPLAGSGDTGLTLPKMSGRIYVSLGGRLKFKAVTDGNGNAALQYPAGWVSGDPNYEVLHDCAEFTYNDAGMFCNTTMVDMFSVPMNIRLTGAEEQTAGELRAGARAKVFADLAGVEAFAPLVLGDRRVIAPGHGLDAGLFGKDYLAGAIDEVWSRYAAADLRITTNAGTFTGRVAGGRLSFTGPASVSFDKPSTRDVLFCDGALAAPNDGTTGPVAAVLGAGFNRSTLRAHPAQPTTDPATFYQQEVTNHYAEAMHAVSADGKAYGFAFDDVAGFASYIQDGAPSAMTLTLSAF
;
A
#
# COMPACT_ATOMS: atom_id res chain seq x y z
N MET A 1 -19.55 -7.87 11.40
CA MET A 1 -18.48 -6.90 11.08
C MET A 1 -17.33 -7.65 10.43
N ILE A 2 -17.17 -7.49 9.12
CA ILE A 2 -16.00 -8.01 8.39
C ILE A 2 -14.81 -7.13 8.80
N SER A 3 -13.76 -7.72 9.36
CA SER A 3 -12.57 -6.97 9.79
C SER A 3 -11.91 -6.27 8.59
N ARG A 4 -11.55 -4.99 8.76
CA ARG A 4 -10.84 -4.11 7.79
C ARG A 4 -9.66 -4.80 7.07
N ARG A 5 -9.08 -5.85 7.67
CA ARG A 5 -7.89 -6.55 7.19
C ARG A 5 -8.14 -7.69 6.20
N LYS A 6 -9.36 -8.24 6.13
CA LYS A 6 -9.67 -9.30 5.14
C LYS A 6 -9.61 -8.79 3.70
N LEU A 7 -9.67 -7.47 3.50
CA LEU A 7 -9.78 -6.83 2.19
C LEU A 7 -8.46 -6.32 1.61
N LEU A 8 -7.45 -6.00 2.45
CA LEU A 8 -6.19 -5.39 2.00
C LEU A 8 -4.96 -6.31 2.13
N GLY A 9 -5.02 -7.39 2.93
CA GLY A 9 -3.87 -8.29 3.17
C GLY A 9 -3.44 -9.17 2.00
N GLY A 10 -3.88 -8.90 0.77
CA GLY A 10 -3.69 -9.77 -0.39
C GLY A 10 -2.51 -9.47 -1.31
N LEU A 11 -1.75 -8.38 -1.12
CA LEU A 11 -0.73 -7.95 -2.08
C LEU A 11 0.69 -7.74 -1.52
N ALA A 12 0.91 -7.96 -0.21
CA ALA A 12 2.26 -8.05 0.34
C ALA A 12 2.73 -9.52 0.34
N ALA A 13 3.04 -10.07 -0.84
CA ALA A 13 3.72 -11.36 -0.94
C ALA A 13 5.04 -11.17 -1.68
N GLY A 14 6.12 -11.23 -0.91
CA GLY A 14 7.49 -11.25 -1.41
C GLY A 14 7.73 -12.40 -2.40
N ALA A 15 8.67 -12.17 -3.30
CA ALA A 15 9.19 -13.20 -4.19
C ALA A 15 9.77 -14.36 -3.36
N ALA A 16 9.16 -15.55 -3.47
CA ALA A 16 9.72 -16.78 -2.92
C ALA A 16 9.57 -17.93 -3.93
N LEU A 17 10.67 -18.68 -4.05
CA LEU A 17 10.99 -19.68 -5.06
C LEU A 17 10.26 -21.02 -4.84
N GLY A 18 10.16 -21.80 -5.93
CA GLY A 18 9.23 -22.92 -6.09
C GLY A 18 9.57 -24.23 -5.36
N SER A 19 8.58 -25.14 -5.39
CA SER A 19 8.58 -26.62 -5.33
C SER A 19 7.07 -27.00 -5.21
N GLY A 20 6.36 -27.74 -6.05
CA GLY A 20 6.67 -28.86 -6.93
C GLY A 20 5.75 -30.03 -6.56
N ALA A 21 4.57 -30.17 -7.19
CA ALA A 21 3.83 -31.44 -7.31
C ALA A 21 2.72 -31.38 -8.37
N THR A 22 2.80 -32.29 -9.35
CA THR A 22 1.88 -32.54 -10.46
C THR A 22 0.60 -33.28 -10.03
N VAL A 23 -0.52 -33.11 -10.76
CA VAL A 23 -1.31 -34.19 -11.39
C VAL A 23 -2.56 -33.68 -12.17
N LEU A 24 -2.55 -34.04 -13.47
CA LEU A 24 -3.61 -34.41 -14.44
C LEU A 24 -4.76 -33.47 -14.87
N SER A 25 -4.75 -33.25 -16.18
CA SER A 25 -5.65 -32.52 -17.07
C SER A 25 -7.06 -33.10 -17.24
N GLY A 26 -8.02 -32.21 -17.45
CA GLY A 26 -9.29 -32.49 -18.14
C GLY A 26 -9.64 -31.34 -19.09
N ARG A 27 -9.71 -31.62 -20.40
CA ARG A 27 -10.21 -30.69 -21.43
C ARG A 27 -11.75 -30.64 -21.36
N ALA A 28 -12.33 -29.45 -21.50
CA ALA A 28 -13.68 -29.28 -22.03
C ALA A 28 -13.87 -27.87 -22.63
N ASP A 29 -13.94 -27.87 -23.96
CA ASP A 29 -14.65 -27.03 -24.94
C ASP A 29 -15.09 -25.59 -24.62
N GLY A 30 -14.79 -24.75 -25.62
CA GLY A 30 -15.04 -23.32 -25.64
C GLY A 30 -16.52 -22.98 -25.73
N LEU A 31 -16.96 -22.17 -24.77
CA LEU A 31 -18.15 -21.35 -24.87
C LEU A 31 -17.71 -19.91 -25.10
N THR A 32 -18.02 -19.39 -26.28
CA THR A 32 -17.96 -17.97 -26.59
C THR A 32 -18.99 -17.23 -25.75
N VAL A 33 -18.57 -16.77 -24.58
CA VAL A 33 -19.37 -15.87 -23.75
C VAL A 33 -19.40 -14.51 -24.44
N ARG A 34 -20.56 -14.14 -25.01
CA ARG A 34 -20.86 -12.75 -25.36
C ARG A 34 -20.77 -11.93 -24.08
N ALA A 35 -19.77 -11.07 -23.98
CA ALA A 35 -19.60 -10.13 -22.87
C ALA A 35 -20.77 -9.12 -22.88
N GLY A 36 -21.79 -9.37 -22.06
CA GLY A 36 -22.69 -8.31 -21.64
C GLY A 36 -21.89 -7.29 -20.82
N LYS A 37 -22.14 -5.99 -21.00
CA LYS A 37 -21.59 -4.95 -20.10
C LYS A 37 -22.00 -5.32 -18.67
N ALA A 38 -21.06 -5.80 -17.86
CA ALA A 38 -21.28 -5.95 -16.43
C ALA A 38 -21.56 -4.56 -15.84
N ALA A 39 -22.53 -4.46 -14.94
CA ALA A 39 -22.76 -3.26 -14.13
C ALA A 39 -21.55 -3.04 -13.21
N GLY A 40 -20.54 -2.30 -13.68
CA GLY A 40 -19.39 -1.86 -12.89
C GLY A 40 -19.59 -0.46 -12.32
N LEU A 41 -18.73 -0.07 -11.39
CA LEU A 41 -18.75 1.26 -10.80
C LEU A 41 -18.23 2.28 -11.83
N PRO A 42 -18.94 3.39 -12.09
CA PRO A 42 -18.40 4.51 -12.84
C PRO A 42 -17.09 5.00 -12.21
N LEU A 43 -16.02 5.03 -13.01
CA LEU A 43 -14.71 5.53 -12.62
C LEU A 43 -14.35 6.73 -13.49
N THR A 44 -14.03 7.86 -12.87
CA THR A 44 -13.49 9.04 -13.56
C THR A 44 -12.01 9.17 -13.26
N ILE A 45 -11.18 9.34 -14.29
CA ILE A 45 -9.78 9.72 -14.15
C ILE A 45 -9.65 11.20 -14.53
N ALA A 46 -9.27 12.02 -13.56
CA ALA A 46 -9.07 13.45 -13.73
C ALA A 46 -7.57 13.78 -13.72
N ASN A 47 -7.05 14.24 -14.86
CA ASN A 47 -5.68 14.73 -14.93
C ASN A 47 -5.63 16.21 -14.55
N ARG A 48 -4.99 16.52 -13.42
CA ARG A 48 -4.74 17.88 -12.90
C ARG A 48 -3.26 18.08 -12.60
N THR A 49 -2.38 17.27 -13.20
CA THR A 49 -0.92 17.33 -12.95
C THR A 49 -0.31 18.67 -13.30
N GLY A 50 -0.90 19.41 -14.26
CA GLY A 50 -0.41 20.70 -14.74
C GLY A 50 0.87 20.62 -15.59
N GLN A 51 1.52 19.46 -15.64
CA GLN A 51 2.78 19.23 -16.35
C GLN A 51 2.65 18.22 -17.50
N PHE A 52 1.69 17.29 -17.41
CA PHE A 52 1.49 16.25 -18.42
C PHE A 52 0.11 16.38 -19.04
N ASP A 53 0.04 16.44 -20.37
CA ASP A 53 -1.23 16.31 -21.09
C ASP A 53 -1.77 14.88 -21.00
N ASN A 54 -3.05 14.68 -21.33
CA ASN A 54 -3.67 13.36 -21.30
C ASN A 54 -2.97 12.36 -22.25
N GLY A 55 -2.37 12.84 -23.35
CA GLY A 55 -1.61 12.03 -24.29
C GLY A 55 -0.35 11.40 -23.68
N SER A 56 0.15 11.97 -22.59
CA SER A 56 1.34 11.56 -21.85
C SER A 56 1.04 10.69 -20.61
N VAL A 57 -0.24 10.44 -20.31
CA VAL A 57 -0.66 9.64 -19.15
C VAL A 57 -1.19 8.26 -19.58
N ARG A 58 -0.83 7.21 -18.85
CA ARG A 58 -1.38 5.85 -19.02
C ARG A 58 -1.92 5.34 -17.71
N ILE A 59 -3.03 4.59 -17.78
CA ILE A 59 -3.66 3.93 -16.65
C ILE A 59 -3.55 2.43 -16.82
N TYR A 60 -3.34 1.69 -15.72
CA TYR A 60 -3.36 0.23 -15.71
C TYR A 60 -4.20 -0.23 -14.54
N ILE A 61 -5.25 -1.00 -14.80
CA ILE A 61 -6.10 -1.56 -13.74
C ILE A 61 -5.89 -3.07 -13.75
N VAL A 62 -5.22 -3.56 -12.72
CA VAL A 62 -4.80 -4.97 -12.59
C VAL A 62 -5.07 -5.45 -11.17
N GLY A 63 -5.29 -6.75 -11.01
CA GLY A 63 -5.60 -7.30 -9.70
C GLY A 63 -6.09 -8.73 -9.76
N ASN A 64 -7.02 -9.08 -8.88
CA ASN A 64 -7.56 -10.41 -8.69
C ASN A 64 -9.09 -10.40 -8.70
N GLU A 65 -9.67 -11.42 -9.32
CA GLU A 65 -11.08 -11.76 -9.23
C GLU A 65 -11.20 -13.29 -9.19
N GLY A 66 -12.01 -13.81 -8.26
CA GLY A 66 -12.24 -15.26 -8.14
C GLY A 66 -10.99 -16.12 -7.94
N GLY A 67 -9.89 -15.56 -7.39
CA GLY A 67 -8.61 -16.26 -7.22
C GLY A 67 -7.73 -16.30 -8.47
N ARG A 68 -8.07 -15.53 -9.51
CA ARG A 68 -7.30 -15.40 -10.75
C ARG A 68 -6.82 -13.97 -10.94
N GLN A 69 -5.59 -13.79 -11.43
CA GLN A 69 -5.12 -12.47 -11.83
C GLN A 69 -5.80 -11.98 -13.11
N VAL A 70 -6.24 -10.74 -13.07
CA VAL A 70 -7.08 -10.08 -14.08
C VAL A 70 -6.60 -8.66 -14.33
N ARG A 71 -7.03 -8.11 -15.46
CA ARG A 71 -6.88 -6.70 -15.84
C ARG A 71 -8.21 -6.15 -16.33
N VAL A 72 -8.33 -4.83 -16.39
CA VAL A 72 -9.42 -4.16 -17.09
C VAL A 72 -8.95 -3.75 -18.49
N THR A 73 -9.78 -3.93 -19.51
CA THR A 73 -9.53 -3.47 -20.88
C THR A 73 -9.91 -1.99 -21.04
N PRO A 74 -9.47 -1.29 -22.10
CA PRO A 74 -9.92 0.09 -22.37
C PRO A 74 -11.44 0.25 -22.45
N GLU A 75 -12.16 -0.80 -22.83
CA GLU A 75 -13.64 -0.84 -22.91
C GLU A 75 -14.31 -1.08 -21.55
N GLY A 76 -13.55 -1.25 -20.47
CA GLY A 76 -14.06 -1.52 -19.12
C GLY A 76 -14.39 -2.99 -18.86
N ALA A 77 -13.93 -3.92 -19.70
CA ALA A 77 -14.16 -5.34 -19.50
C ALA A 77 -13.11 -5.97 -18.58
N LEU A 78 -13.50 -6.90 -17.72
CA LEU A 78 -12.57 -7.71 -16.93
C LEU A 78 -12.02 -8.85 -17.79
N ALA A 79 -10.71 -8.96 -17.91
CA ALA A 79 -10.03 -10.00 -18.68
C ALA A 79 -8.95 -10.70 -17.85
N PRO A 80 -8.78 -12.03 -17.95
CA PRO A 80 -7.64 -12.70 -17.34
C PRO A 80 -6.33 -12.21 -17.96
N ILE A 81 -5.26 -12.23 -17.17
CA ILE A 81 -3.91 -12.13 -17.71
C ILE A 81 -3.48 -13.49 -18.29
N ALA A 82 -2.56 -13.47 -19.26
CA ALA A 82 -1.97 -14.67 -19.82
C ALA A 82 -0.46 -14.49 -20.05
N LEU A 83 0.30 -15.58 -20.02
CA LEU A 83 1.73 -15.56 -20.36
C LEU A 83 1.97 -15.04 -21.78
N SER A 84 1.03 -15.32 -22.69
CA SER A 84 1.03 -14.84 -24.08
C SER A 84 0.81 -13.34 -24.23
N ASP A 85 0.44 -12.64 -23.15
CA ASP A 85 0.33 -11.18 -23.16
C ASP A 85 1.70 -10.51 -23.14
N ASN A 86 2.77 -11.25 -22.80
CA ASN A 86 4.13 -10.74 -22.92
C ASN A 86 4.49 -10.56 -24.39
N GLY A 87 4.84 -9.33 -24.77
CA GLY A 87 5.33 -9.00 -26.10
C GLY A 87 6.77 -9.47 -26.35
N PRO A 88 7.34 -9.10 -27.52
CA PRO A 88 8.69 -9.49 -27.91
C PRO A 88 9.79 -9.05 -26.94
N ASP A 89 9.55 -7.99 -26.16
CA ASP A 89 10.49 -7.49 -25.14
C ASP A 89 10.33 -8.21 -23.78
N GLY A 90 9.41 -9.17 -23.68
CA GLY A 90 9.17 -9.99 -22.50
C GLY A 90 8.22 -9.38 -21.46
N PHE A 91 7.52 -8.29 -21.80
CA PHE A 91 6.61 -7.58 -20.90
C PHE A 91 5.22 -7.42 -21.52
N THR A 92 4.19 -7.28 -20.68
CA THR A 92 2.83 -7.00 -21.11
C THR A 92 2.62 -5.49 -21.28
N ASP A 93 1.66 -5.13 -22.14
CA ASP A 93 1.19 -3.75 -22.30
C ASP A 93 -0.31 -3.67 -22.05
N TYR A 94 -0.67 -3.38 -20.80
CA TYR A 94 -2.07 -3.23 -20.38
C TYR A 94 -2.50 -1.76 -20.26
N ALA A 95 -1.80 -0.86 -20.96
CA ALA A 95 -2.06 0.56 -20.85
C ALA A 95 -3.44 0.94 -21.41
N ILE A 96 -4.21 1.67 -20.60
CA ILE A 96 -5.44 2.33 -20.98
C ILE A 96 -5.11 3.81 -21.23
N PRO A 97 -5.33 4.33 -22.46
CA PRO A 97 -5.12 5.74 -22.75
C PRO A 97 -6.19 6.61 -22.08
N LEU A 98 -5.85 7.85 -21.74
CA LEU A 98 -6.84 8.85 -21.38
C LEU A 98 -7.55 9.40 -22.61
N ALA A 99 -8.74 9.97 -22.41
CA ALA A 99 -9.43 10.78 -23.41
C ALA A 99 -8.54 11.95 -23.85
N GLY A 100 -8.61 12.37 -25.12
CA GLY A 100 -7.73 13.41 -25.66
C GLY A 100 -7.81 14.77 -24.93
N SER A 101 -8.93 15.05 -24.27
CA SER A 101 -9.13 16.23 -23.44
C SER A 101 -10.17 15.97 -22.34
N GLY A 102 -10.12 16.76 -21.26
CA GLY A 102 -11.06 16.64 -20.15
C GLY A 102 -10.83 15.37 -19.31
N ASP A 103 -11.85 14.99 -18.56
CA ASP A 103 -11.80 13.81 -17.71
C ASP A 103 -12.12 12.52 -18.50
N THR A 104 -11.47 11.43 -18.13
CA THR A 104 -11.66 10.12 -18.78
C THR A 104 -12.65 9.28 -17.99
N GLY A 105 -13.75 8.88 -18.62
CA GLY A 105 -14.71 7.94 -18.04
C GLY A 105 -14.33 6.49 -18.33
N LEU A 106 -14.32 5.65 -17.30
CA LEU A 106 -14.10 4.21 -17.34
C LEU A 106 -15.19 3.50 -16.54
N THR A 107 -15.24 2.17 -16.65
CA THR A 107 -16.07 1.31 -15.80
C THR A 107 -15.16 0.38 -15.01
N LEU A 108 -15.28 0.39 -13.69
CA LEU A 108 -14.52 -0.45 -12.78
C LEU A 108 -15.34 -1.69 -12.42
N PRO A 109 -15.02 -2.88 -12.96
CA PRO A 109 -15.68 -4.13 -12.57
C PRO A 109 -15.34 -4.50 -11.12
N LYS A 110 -16.12 -5.41 -10.54
CA LYS A 110 -15.81 -5.99 -9.22
C LYS A 110 -14.50 -6.77 -9.31
N MET A 111 -13.52 -6.37 -8.52
CA MET A 111 -12.19 -6.98 -8.38
C MET A 111 -11.47 -6.34 -7.17
N SER A 112 -10.37 -6.96 -6.74
CA SER A 112 -9.42 -6.38 -5.80
C SER A 112 -8.12 -6.10 -6.51
N GLY A 113 -7.56 -4.89 -6.44
CA GLY A 113 -6.38 -4.57 -7.24
C GLY A 113 -5.86 -3.15 -7.08
N ARG A 114 -5.13 -2.74 -8.11
CA ARG A 114 -4.44 -1.45 -8.20
C ARG A 114 -4.82 -0.73 -9.48
N ILE A 115 -4.98 0.58 -9.36
CA ILE A 115 -5.02 1.53 -10.49
C ILE A 115 -3.63 2.19 -10.52
N TYR A 116 -2.74 1.67 -11.35
CA TYR A 116 -1.45 2.31 -11.61
C TYR A 116 -1.63 3.45 -12.61
N VAL A 117 -0.83 4.49 -12.41
CA VAL A 117 -0.72 5.63 -13.33
C VAL A 117 0.74 5.82 -13.71
N SER A 118 1.01 6.13 -14.97
CA SER A 118 2.34 6.54 -15.40
C SER A 118 2.29 7.79 -16.26
N LEU A 119 3.33 8.61 -16.13
CA LEU A 119 3.47 9.91 -16.75
C LEU A 119 4.74 9.94 -17.61
N GLY A 120 4.62 10.37 -18.87
CA GLY A 120 5.74 10.49 -19.82
C GLY A 120 6.31 9.16 -20.33
N GLY A 121 5.87 8.02 -19.78
CA GLY A 121 6.32 6.68 -20.16
C GLY A 121 5.25 5.63 -19.89
N ARG A 122 5.49 4.41 -20.40
CA ARG A 122 4.66 3.24 -20.16
C ARG A 122 5.28 2.36 -19.07
N LEU A 123 4.43 1.77 -18.24
CA LEU A 123 4.84 0.69 -17.33
C LEU A 123 4.99 -0.62 -18.08
N LYS A 124 5.99 -1.39 -17.65
CA LYS A 124 6.27 -2.76 -18.03
C LYS A 124 5.82 -3.68 -16.89
N PHE A 125 4.76 -4.43 -17.13
CA PHE A 125 4.37 -5.56 -16.28
C PHE A 125 4.92 -6.84 -16.90
N LYS A 126 5.13 -7.89 -16.11
CA LYS A 126 5.54 -9.19 -16.65
C LYS A 126 4.60 -10.29 -16.19
N ALA A 127 4.00 -11.00 -17.14
CA ALA A 127 3.25 -12.21 -16.82
C ALA A 127 4.22 -13.39 -16.63
N VAL A 128 4.13 -14.07 -15.49
CA VAL A 128 4.95 -15.24 -15.14
C VAL A 128 4.06 -16.37 -14.64
N THR A 129 4.61 -17.58 -14.57
CA THR A 129 3.93 -18.73 -13.99
C THR A 129 4.11 -18.71 -12.47
N ASP A 130 3.02 -18.72 -11.71
CA ASP A 130 3.05 -18.84 -10.25
C ASP A 130 3.33 -20.28 -9.79
N GLY A 131 3.43 -20.48 -8.47
CA GLY A 131 3.68 -21.80 -7.87
C GLY A 131 2.58 -22.84 -8.14
N ASN A 132 1.39 -22.41 -8.57
CA ASN A 132 0.25 -23.26 -8.90
C ASN A 132 0.08 -23.47 -10.42
N GLY A 133 1.00 -22.95 -11.24
CA GLY A 133 0.93 -23.05 -12.70
C GLY A 133 0.03 -22.02 -13.38
N ASN A 134 -0.52 -21.05 -12.64
CA ASN A 134 -1.36 -19.99 -13.20
C ASN A 134 -0.52 -18.79 -13.65
N ALA A 135 -1.07 -17.97 -14.55
CA ALA A 135 -0.47 -16.70 -14.88
C ALA A 135 -0.60 -15.72 -13.70
N ALA A 136 0.50 -15.08 -13.32
CA ALA A 136 0.59 -14.06 -12.30
C ALA A 136 1.42 -12.86 -12.80
N LEU A 137 1.15 -11.66 -12.29
CA LEU A 137 1.95 -10.48 -12.60
C LEU A 137 3.12 -10.31 -11.63
N GLN A 138 4.30 -10.08 -12.18
CA GLN A 138 5.33 -9.29 -11.52
C GLN A 138 4.98 -7.82 -11.73
N TYR A 139 4.70 -7.14 -10.62
CA TYR A 139 4.32 -5.74 -10.61
C TYR A 139 5.54 -4.82 -10.73
N PRO A 140 5.37 -3.58 -11.23
CA PRO A 140 6.42 -2.57 -11.25
C PRO A 140 7.02 -2.33 -9.86
N ALA A 141 8.35 -2.39 -9.76
CA ALA A 141 9.08 -2.08 -8.54
C ALA A 141 9.92 -0.80 -8.73
N GLY A 142 9.26 0.37 -8.63
CA GLY A 142 9.90 1.67 -8.86
C GLY A 142 11.05 2.03 -7.89
N TRP A 143 11.25 1.24 -6.85
CA TRP A 143 12.33 1.36 -5.87
C TRP A 143 13.53 0.44 -6.15
N VAL A 144 13.47 -0.42 -7.18
CA VAL A 144 14.56 -1.34 -7.55
C VAL A 144 15.27 -0.80 -8.79
N SER A 145 16.56 -0.44 -8.67
CA SER A 145 17.32 0.22 -9.75
C SER A 145 17.43 -0.60 -11.04
N GLY A 146 17.35 -1.93 -10.94
CA GLY A 146 17.35 -2.84 -12.09
C GLY A 146 15.98 -3.10 -12.71
N ASP A 147 14.90 -2.60 -12.12
CA ASP A 147 13.54 -2.75 -12.65
C ASP A 147 13.35 -1.85 -13.88
N PRO A 148 12.73 -2.33 -14.98
CA PRO A 148 12.50 -1.53 -16.18
C PRO A 148 11.63 -0.28 -15.96
N ASN A 149 10.89 -0.22 -14.84
CA ASN A 149 10.04 0.90 -14.47
C ASN A 149 10.76 1.92 -13.57
N TYR A 150 12.03 1.69 -13.21
CA TYR A 150 12.78 2.58 -12.34
C TYR A 150 12.89 4.01 -12.91
N GLU A 151 12.96 4.17 -14.23
CA GLU A 151 13.00 5.49 -14.88
C GLU A 151 11.62 6.10 -15.15
N VAL A 152 10.54 5.35 -14.95
CA VAL A 152 9.17 5.80 -15.26
C VAL A 152 8.58 6.51 -14.05
N LEU A 153 8.05 7.72 -14.25
CA LEU A 153 7.28 8.43 -13.23
C LEU A 153 5.91 7.75 -13.09
N HIS A 154 5.69 7.06 -11.97
CA HIS A 154 4.48 6.27 -11.75
C HIS A 154 4.15 6.13 -10.27
N ASP A 155 2.90 5.82 -9.98
CA ASP A 155 2.38 5.55 -8.65
C ASP A 155 1.06 4.75 -8.76
N CYS A 156 0.42 4.37 -7.65
CA CYS A 156 -0.85 3.64 -7.70
C CYS A 156 -1.82 3.99 -6.58
N ALA A 157 -3.10 3.83 -6.88
CA ALA A 157 -4.17 3.73 -5.89
C ALA A 157 -4.59 2.26 -5.75
N GLU A 158 -4.99 1.86 -4.55
CA GLU A 158 -5.45 0.51 -4.24
C GLU A 158 -6.94 0.49 -4.00
N PHE A 159 -7.59 -0.61 -4.38
CA PHE A 159 -9.01 -0.77 -4.15
C PHE A 159 -9.43 -2.24 -4.02
N THR A 160 -10.56 -2.45 -3.38
CA THR A 160 -11.40 -3.62 -3.60
C THR A 160 -12.84 -3.19 -3.81
N TYR A 161 -13.41 -3.61 -4.93
CA TYR A 161 -14.82 -3.44 -5.25
C TYR A 161 -15.50 -4.81 -5.35
N ASN A 162 -16.48 -5.06 -4.49
CA ASN A 162 -17.21 -6.33 -4.44
C ASN A 162 -18.65 -6.10 -3.95
N ASP A 163 -19.36 -7.17 -3.60
CA ASP A 163 -20.74 -7.11 -3.12
C ASP A 163 -20.90 -6.39 -1.77
N ALA A 164 -19.82 -6.24 -0.99
CA ALA A 164 -19.82 -5.48 0.26
C ALA A 164 -19.55 -3.98 0.07
N GLY A 165 -19.28 -3.54 -1.17
CA GLY A 165 -19.06 -2.14 -1.51
C GLY A 165 -17.66 -1.86 -2.06
N MET A 166 -17.22 -0.61 -1.89
CA MET A 166 -15.90 -0.12 -2.29
C MET A 166 -15.06 0.16 -1.05
N PHE A 167 -13.79 -0.24 -1.11
CA PHE A 167 -12.76 0.01 -0.12
C PHE A 167 -11.53 0.46 -0.89
N CYS A 168 -11.08 1.69 -0.70
CA CYS A 168 -9.99 2.23 -1.51
C CYS A 168 -9.10 3.21 -0.75
N ASN A 169 -7.86 3.33 -1.22
CA ASN A 169 -6.85 4.18 -0.64
C ASN A 169 -5.86 4.68 -1.68
N THR A 170 -5.31 5.87 -1.43
CA THR A 170 -4.00 6.23 -1.95
C THR A 170 -2.95 5.58 -1.05
N THR A 171 -1.77 5.27 -1.59
CA THR A 171 -0.71 4.62 -0.81
C THR A 171 0.64 5.27 -1.05
N MET A 172 1.43 5.36 0.03
CA MET A 172 2.83 5.76 0.00
C MET A 172 3.72 4.69 0.66
N VAL A 173 3.20 3.48 0.87
CA VAL A 173 3.88 2.41 1.60
C VAL A 173 5.17 1.97 0.90
N ASP A 174 5.18 1.97 -0.43
CA ASP A 174 6.34 1.56 -1.22
C ASP A 174 7.19 2.76 -1.70
N MET A 175 6.53 3.83 -2.11
CA MET A 175 7.15 5.06 -2.61
C MET A 175 6.13 6.20 -2.66
N PHE A 176 6.61 7.43 -2.82
CA PHE A 176 5.80 8.59 -3.15
C PHE A 176 6.32 9.26 -4.42
N SER A 177 5.49 9.35 -5.45
CA SER A 177 5.93 9.72 -6.79
C SER A 177 4.93 10.64 -7.49
N VAL A 178 3.69 10.19 -7.70
CA VAL A 178 2.64 10.96 -8.38
C VAL A 178 1.57 11.32 -7.35
N PRO A 179 1.41 12.61 -7.00
CA PRO A 179 0.40 13.02 -6.04
C PRO A 179 -0.99 12.75 -6.62
N MET A 180 -1.85 12.10 -5.84
CA MET A 180 -3.20 11.73 -6.27
C MET A 180 -4.18 11.73 -5.11
N ASN A 181 -5.47 11.86 -5.40
CA ASN A 181 -6.54 11.70 -4.43
C ASN A 181 -7.71 10.91 -5.02
N ILE A 182 -8.50 10.31 -4.15
CA ILE A 182 -9.72 9.59 -4.50
C ILE A 182 -10.91 10.35 -3.92
N ARG A 183 -11.93 10.59 -4.74
CA ARG A 183 -13.28 10.93 -4.28
C ARG A 183 -14.19 9.74 -4.51
N LEU A 184 -14.90 9.31 -3.46
CA LEU A 184 -15.87 8.23 -3.51
C LEU A 184 -17.26 8.81 -3.23
N THR A 185 -18.21 8.56 -4.12
CA THR A 185 -19.62 8.96 -3.98
C THR A 185 -20.44 7.70 -3.77
N GLY A 186 -21.28 7.66 -2.74
CA GLY A 186 -22.15 6.55 -2.41
C GLY A 186 -23.26 6.97 -1.45
N ALA A 187 -23.32 6.33 -0.28
CA ALA A 187 -24.14 6.78 0.83
C ALA A 187 -23.70 8.16 1.34
N GLU A 188 -22.40 8.43 1.28
CA GLU A 188 -21.79 9.72 1.58
C GLU A 188 -20.80 10.11 0.48
N GLU A 189 -20.35 11.36 0.53
CA GLU A 189 -19.23 11.83 -0.28
C GLU A 189 -17.97 11.89 0.58
N GLN A 190 -16.93 11.17 0.15
CA GLN A 190 -15.69 11.01 0.90
C GLN A 190 -14.49 11.30 0.00
N THR A 191 -13.40 11.80 0.61
CA THR A 191 -12.13 12.03 -0.07
C THR A 191 -10.98 11.44 0.73
N ALA A 192 -10.00 10.84 0.04
CA ALA A 192 -8.76 10.35 0.62
C ALA A 192 -7.55 10.75 -0.24
N GLY A 193 -6.43 11.07 0.41
CA GLY A 193 -5.17 11.40 -0.26
C GLY A 193 -5.08 12.81 -0.82
N GLU A 194 -6.02 13.70 -0.50
CA GLU A 194 -5.89 15.11 -0.89
C GLU A 194 -4.66 15.74 -0.21
N LEU A 195 -3.80 16.35 -1.02
CA LEU A 195 -2.57 16.99 -0.57
C LEU A 195 -2.69 18.51 -0.66
N ARG A 196 -2.01 19.22 0.24
CA ARG A 196 -1.90 20.68 0.21
C ARG A 196 -1.15 21.16 -1.05
N ALA A 197 -1.38 22.39 -1.46
CA ALA A 197 -0.62 23.00 -2.57
C ALA A 197 0.90 22.95 -2.29
N GLY A 198 1.69 22.53 -3.27
CA GLY A 198 3.14 22.38 -3.13
C GLY A 198 3.60 21.19 -2.28
N ALA A 199 2.68 20.30 -1.89
CA ALA A 199 2.96 19.14 -1.03
C ALA A 199 4.11 18.27 -1.55
N ARG A 200 4.11 17.94 -2.85
CA ARG A 200 5.12 17.05 -3.42
C ARG A 200 6.52 17.66 -3.31
N ALA A 201 6.69 18.90 -3.76
CA ALA A 201 7.95 19.61 -3.62
C ALA A 201 8.41 19.71 -2.15
N LYS A 202 7.47 19.94 -1.22
CA LYS A 202 7.77 19.99 0.21
C LYS A 202 8.27 18.64 0.75
N VAL A 203 7.61 17.53 0.43
CA VAL A 203 8.04 16.19 0.85
C VAL A 203 9.47 15.88 0.37
N PHE A 204 9.76 16.20 -0.89
CA PHE A 204 11.08 15.97 -1.46
C PHE A 204 12.14 16.83 -0.75
N ALA A 205 11.83 18.10 -0.47
CA ALA A 205 12.74 19.01 0.22
C ALA A 205 12.96 18.61 1.70
N ASP A 206 11.90 18.26 2.42
CA ASP A 206 11.97 17.84 3.82
C ASP A 206 12.86 16.60 3.96
N LEU A 207 12.64 15.59 3.11
CA LEU A 207 13.39 14.32 3.19
C LEU A 207 14.81 14.41 2.65
N ALA A 208 15.06 15.29 1.67
CA ALA A 208 16.43 15.62 1.25
C ALA A 208 17.22 16.34 2.37
N GLY A 209 16.52 17.01 3.30
CA GLY A 209 17.11 17.67 4.46
C GLY A 209 17.43 16.76 5.64
N VAL A 210 16.94 15.52 5.66
CA VAL A 210 17.24 14.54 6.72
C VAL A 210 18.30 13.57 6.20
N GLU A 211 19.51 13.60 6.78
CA GLU A 211 20.68 12.85 6.30
C GLU A 211 20.38 11.38 6.00
N ALA A 212 19.68 10.68 6.91
CA ALA A 212 19.33 9.27 6.73
C ALA A 212 18.35 9.01 5.57
N PHE A 213 17.50 9.98 5.22
CA PHE A 213 16.46 9.84 4.19
C PHE A 213 16.85 10.47 2.85
N ALA A 214 17.86 11.34 2.81
CA ALA A 214 18.29 12.02 1.59
C ALA A 214 18.62 11.05 0.42
N PRO A 215 19.27 9.88 0.63
CA PRO A 215 19.51 8.92 -0.45
C PRO A 215 18.24 8.29 -1.04
N LEU A 216 17.09 8.40 -0.37
CA LEU A 216 15.81 7.87 -0.83
C LEU A 216 15.10 8.81 -1.82
N VAL A 217 15.54 10.06 -1.93
CA VAL A 217 14.99 11.06 -2.86
C VAL A 217 15.68 10.90 -4.23
N LEU A 218 14.97 10.33 -5.18
CA LEU A 218 15.47 10.05 -6.52
C LEU A 218 15.13 11.20 -7.47
N GLY A 219 15.98 12.24 -7.44
CA GLY A 219 15.80 13.43 -8.26
C GLY A 219 14.41 14.04 -8.06
N ASP A 220 13.75 14.40 -9.15
CA ASP A 220 12.37 14.87 -9.16
C ASP A 220 11.36 13.74 -9.36
N ARG A 221 11.79 12.47 -9.36
CA ARG A 221 10.96 11.34 -9.80
C ARG A 221 10.14 10.76 -8.67
N ARG A 222 10.77 10.39 -7.55
CA ARG A 222 10.11 9.77 -6.40
C ARG A 222 10.94 9.87 -5.14
N VAL A 223 10.28 9.60 -4.02
CA VAL A 223 10.93 9.22 -2.77
C VAL A 223 10.64 7.74 -2.51
N ILE A 224 11.68 6.93 -2.30
CA ILE A 224 11.56 5.51 -1.94
C ILE A 224 11.17 5.39 -0.46
N ALA A 225 10.23 4.51 -0.11
CA ALA A 225 9.93 4.26 1.30
C ALA A 225 11.14 3.60 2.00
N PRO A 226 11.42 3.93 3.27
CA PRO A 226 12.67 3.56 3.94
C PRO A 226 12.89 2.04 4.05
N GLY A 227 11.83 1.23 4.09
CA GLY A 227 11.97 -0.24 4.07
C GLY A 227 12.61 -0.75 2.78
N HIS A 228 12.14 -0.27 1.62
CA HIS A 228 12.74 -0.59 0.33
C HIS A 228 14.11 0.04 0.16
N GLY A 229 14.30 1.25 0.69
CA GLY A 229 15.62 1.89 0.77
C GLY A 229 16.64 1.06 1.54
N LEU A 230 16.22 0.44 2.66
CA LEU A 230 17.05 -0.46 3.46
C LEU A 230 17.44 -1.70 2.66
N ASP A 231 16.48 -2.34 1.99
CA ASP A 231 16.74 -3.52 1.16
C ASP A 231 17.63 -3.19 -0.06
N ALA A 232 17.54 -1.96 -0.59
CA ALA A 232 18.41 -1.44 -1.65
C ALA A 232 19.79 -0.96 -1.18
N GLY A 233 20.06 -0.95 0.14
CA GLY A 233 21.32 -0.46 0.71
C GLY A 233 21.47 1.06 0.73
N LEU A 234 20.37 1.81 0.56
CA LEU A 234 20.30 3.27 0.60
C LEU A 234 19.93 3.81 1.99
N PHE A 235 19.43 2.97 2.88
CA PHE A 235 18.99 3.32 4.23
C PHE A 235 19.70 2.46 5.28
N GLY A 236 19.99 3.04 6.45
CA GLY A 236 20.70 2.36 7.53
C GLY A 236 19.90 1.18 8.10
N LYS A 237 20.49 -0.03 8.06
CA LYS A 237 19.87 -1.27 8.59
C LYS A 237 19.57 -1.20 10.09
N ASP A 238 20.30 -0.38 10.82
CA ASP A 238 20.18 -0.22 12.27
C ASP A 238 19.58 1.15 12.67
N TYR A 239 18.98 1.89 11.73
CA TYR A 239 18.45 3.25 11.98
C TYR A 239 17.51 3.32 13.19
N LEU A 240 16.65 2.31 13.39
CA LEU A 240 15.73 2.26 14.53
C LEU A 240 16.24 1.42 15.71
N ALA A 241 17.45 0.84 15.64
CA ALA A 241 17.92 -0.13 16.63
C ALA A 241 17.95 0.46 18.05
N GLY A 242 18.51 1.67 18.23
CA GLY A 242 18.54 2.34 19.53
C GLY A 242 17.13 2.65 20.07
N ALA A 243 16.25 3.15 19.20
CA ALA A 243 14.85 3.41 19.52
C ALA A 243 14.09 2.13 19.96
N ILE A 244 14.39 0.99 19.34
CA ILE A 244 13.83 -0.31 19.69
C ILE A 244 14.39 -0.76 21.05
N ASP A 245 15.70 -0.64 21.27
CA ASP A 245 16.33 -1.01 22.54
C ASP A 245 15.76 -0.23 23.73
N GLU A 246 15.49 1.06 23.56
CA GLU A 246 14.84 1.91 24.57
C GLU A 246 13.44 1.40 24.94
N VAL A 247 12.64 1.02 23.93
CA VAL A 247 11.31 0.43 24.16
C VAL A 247 11.42 -0.89 24.90
N TRP A 248 12.34 -1.77 24.51
CA TRP A 248 12.57 -3.05 25.19
C TRP A 248 13.01 -2.85 26.65
N SER A 249 13.93 -1.92 26.90
CA SER A 249 14.43 -1.61 28.23
C SER A 249 13.31 -1.03 29.11
N ARG A 250 12.54 -0.06 28.60
CA ARG A 250 11.43 0.56 29.33
C ARG A 250 10.42 -0.49 29.78
N TYR A 251 9.99 -1.35 28.87
CA TYR A 251 8.95 -2.34 29.15
C TYR A 251 9.47 -3.62 29.80
N ALA A 252 10.75 -3.69 30.18
CA ALA A 252 11.21 -4.68 31.17
C ALA A 252 10.78 -4.29 32.59
N ALA A 253 10.72 -2.99 32.87
CA ALA A 253 10.39 -2.44 34.19
C ALA A 253 8.94 -1.93 34.31
N ALA A 254 8.25 -1.67 33.18
CA ALA A 254 6.90 -1.12 33.14
C ALA A 254 5.97 -1.93 32.24
N ASP A 255 4.66 -1.80 32.46
CA ASP A 255 3.65 -2.42 31.60
C ASP A 255 3.43 -1.59 30.34
N LEU A 256 3.36 -2.26 29.18
CA LEU A 256 2.80 -1.73 27.94
C LEU A 256 1.38 -2.25 27.77
N ARG A 257 0.39 -1.36 27.64
CA ARG A 257 -1.00 -1.72 27.39
C ARG A 257 -1.35 -1.50 25.93
N ILE A 258 -1.85 -2.53 25.26
CA ILE A 258 -2.33 -2.46 23.88
C ILE A 258 -3.82 -2.80 23.87
N THR A 259 -4.66 -1.86 23.46
CA THR A 259 -6.09 -2.07 23.28
C THR A 259 -6.40 -2.33 21.83
N THR A 260 -7.10 -3.43 21.57
CA THR A 260 -7.61 -3.83 20.26
C THR A 260 -9.11 -4.10 20.34
N ASN A 261 -9.73 -4.50 19.23
CA ASN A 261 -11.13 -4.92 19.22
C ASN A 261 -11.40 -6.17 20.09
N ALA A 262 -10.39 -6.98 20.39
CA ALA A 262 -10.52 -8.13 21.28
C ALA A 262 -10.46 -7.74 22.77
N GLY A 263 -10.03 -6.52 23.10
CA GLY A 263 -9.82 -6.02 24.45
C GLY A 263 -8.39 -5.53 24.69
N THR A 264 -8.07 -5.28 25.96
CA THR A 264 -6.76 -4.74 26.38
C THR A 264 -5.80 -5.85 26.78
N PHE A 265 -4.65 -5.86 26.14
CA PHE A 265 -3.50 -6.71 26.41
C PHE A 265 -2.49 -5.95 27.27
N THR A 266 -1.91 -6.59 28.29
CA THR A 266 -0.86 -6.01 29.14
C THR A 266 0.43 -6.76 28.92
N GLY A 267 1.47 -6.05 28.49
CA GLY A 267 2.74 -6.60 28.02
C GLY A 267 3.91 -6.24 28.91
N ARG A 268 4.85 -7.17 29.02
CA ARG A 268 6.13 -6.99 29.70
C ARG A 268 7.25 -7.70 28.94
N VAL A 269 8.42 -7.08 28.91
CA VAL A 269 9.65 -7.70 28.41
C VAL A 269 10.23 -8.60 29.51
N ALA A 270 10.37 -9.89 29.20
CA ALA A 270 11.05 -10.86 30.06
C ALA A 270 11.70 -11.93 29.18
N GLY A 271 12.92 -12.37 29.55
CA GLY A 271 13.64 -13.38 28.76
C GLY A 271 13.91 -12.97 27.31
N GLY A 272 14.09 -11.66 27.05
CA GLY A 272 14.33 -11.11 25.70
C GLY A 272 13.09 -10.93 24.82
N ARG A 273 11.91 -11.37 25.27
CA ARG A 273 10.65 -11.28 24.51
C ARG A 273 9.67 -10.34 25.18
N LEU A 274 8.89 -9.62 24.37
CA LEU A 274 7.75 -8.82 24.84
C LEU A 274 6.50 -9.70 24.81
N SER A 275 6.03 -10.12 25.98
CA SER A 275 4.89 -11.03 26.12
C SER A 275 3.70 -10.32 26.75
N PHE A 276 2.53 -10.53 26.17
CA PHE A 276 1.26 -9.96 26.60
C PHE A 276 0.31 -11.02 27.14
N THR A 277 -0.46 -10.64 28.15
CA THR A 277 -1.63 -11.37 28.66
C THR A 277 -2.89 -10.50 28.56
N GLY A 278 -4.07 -11.11 28.69
CA GLY A 278 -5.36 -10.43 28.52
C GLY A 278 -6.32 -11.33 27.72
N PRO A 279 -6.94 -10.83 26.63
CA PRO A 279 -7.84 -11.64 25.80
C PRO A 279 -7.19 -12.90 25.20
N ALA A 280 -5.87 -12.88 24.98
CA ALA A 280 -5.05 -14.03 24.63
C ALA A 280 -3.60 -13.82 25.10
N SER A 281 -2.81 -14.90 25.15
CA SER A 281 -1.37 -14.82 25.34
C SER A 281 -0.67 -14.66 23.99
N VAL A 282 0.02 -13.54 23.78
CA VAL A 282 0.76 -13.26 22.54
C VAL A 282 2.17 -12.78 22.89
N SER A 283 3.17 -13.06 22.06
CA SER A 283 4.57 -12.74 22.37
C SER A 283 5.35 -12.41 21.12
N PHE A 284 6.20 -11.39 21.21
CA PHE A 284 6.99 -10.87 20.11
C PHE A 284 8.49 -10.93 20.44
N ASP A 285 9.28 -11.35 19.47
CA ASP A 285 10.72 -11.16 19.50
C ASP A 285 11.06 -9.67 19.33
N LYS A 286 12.29 -9.28 19.70
CA LYS A 286 12.77 -7.93 19.42
C LYS A 286 12.85 -7.71 17.90
N PRO A 287 12.14 -6.72 17.33
CA PRO A 287 12.17 -6.44 15.91
C PRO A 287 13.49 -5.76 15.54
N SER A 288 13.86 -5.94 14.28
CA SER A 288 14.86 -5.13 13.60
C SER A 288 14.24 -3.84 13.03
N THR A 289 15.08 -2.91 12.55
CA THR A 289 14.60 -1.78 11.74
C THR A 289 13.75 -2.24 10.56
N ARG A 290 14.17 -3.33 9.89
CA ARG A 290 13.45 -3.89 8.75
C ARG A 290 12.05 -4.37 9.14
N ASP A 291 11.93 -5.09 10.26
CA ASP A 291 10.63 -5.56 10.78
C ASP A 291 9.69 -4.40 11.10
N VAL A 292 10.21 -3.30 11.66
CA VAL A 292 9.40 -2.09 11.93
C VAL A 292 8.93 -1.43 10.63
N LEU A 293 9.85 -1.20 9.68
CA LEU A 293 9.53 -0.44 8.46
C LEU A 293 8.56 -1.20 7.54
N PHE A 294 8.69 -2.52 7.43
CA PHE A 294 7.75 -3.37 6.67
C PHE A 294 6.54 -3.80 7.49
N CYS A 295 6.57 -3.63 8.81
CA CYS A 295 5.60 -4.20 9.74
C CYS A 295 5.41 -5.72 9.54
N ASP A 296 6.52 -6.43 9.42
CA ASP A 296 6.60 -7.86 9.12
C ASP A 296 7.65 -8.54 10.02
N GLY A 297 7.94 -9.83 9.79
CA GLY A 297 8.95 -10.59 10.51
C GLY A 297 8.58 -10.74 11.99
N ALA A 298 9.37 -10.14 12.88
CA ALA A 298 9.04 -10.12 14.31
C ALA A 298 7.71 -9.39 14.62
N LEU A 299 7.20 -8.60 13.67
CA LEU A 299 5.92 -7.89 13.75
C LEU A 299 4.87 -8.43 12.76
N ALA A 300 5.05 -9.65 12.23
CA ALA A 300 4.07 -10.27 11.36
C ALA A 300 2.67 -10.30 12.01
N ALA A 301 1.66 -9.84 11.27
CA ALA A 301 0.32 -9.60 11.80
C ALA A 301 -0.72 -10.55 11.19
N PRO A 302 -0.86 -11.80 11.67
CA PRO A 302 -1.83 -12.75 11.14
C PRO A 302 -3.28 -12.28 11.35
N ASN A 303 -4.20 -12.71 10.49
CA ASN A 303 -5.63 -12.39 10.59
C ASN A 303 -6.38 -13.26 11.64
N ASP A 304 -5.77 -13.45 12.81
CA ASP A 304 -6.27 -14.31 13.90
C ASP A 304 -7.18 -13.60 14.92
N GLY A 305 -7.27 -12.27 14.82
CA GLY A 305 -8.10 -11.44 15.71
C GLY A 305 -7.46 -11.12 17.07
N THR A 306 -6.26 -11.64 17.36
CA THR A 306 -5.53 -11.40 18.62
C THR A 306 -4.08 -11.00 18.37
N THR A 307 -3.22 -11.91 17.91
CA THR A 307 -1.79 -11.63 17.65
C THR A 307 -1.62 -10.54 16.61
N GLY A 308 -2.33 -10.63 15.48
CA GLY A 308 -2.17 -9.63 14.42
C GLY A 308 -2.63 -8.24 14.82
N PRO A 309 -3.76 -8.07 15.54
CA PRO A 309 -4.12 -6.78 16.10
C PRO A 309 -3.10 -6.18 17.05
N VAL A 310 -2.46 -6.98 17.91
CA VAL A 310 -1.39 -6.51 18.79
C VAL A 310 -0.14 -6.13 17.99
N ALA A 311 0.26 -6.96 17.02
CA ALA A 311 1.40 -6.71 16.13
C ALA A 311 1.22 -5.39 15.35
N ALA A 312 0.01 -5.13 14.84
CA ALA A 312 -0.30 -3.92 14.10
C ALA A 312 -0.16 -2.66 14.96
N VAL A 313 -0.65 -2.69 16.21
CA VAL A 313 -0.51 -1.57 17.15
C VAL A 313 0.97 -1.35 17.51
N LEU A 314 1.75 -2.42 17.70
CA LEU A 314 3.20 -2.31 17.91
C LEU A 314 3.90 -1.67 16.70
N GLY A 315 3.65 -2.17 15.49
CA GLY A 315 4.24 -1.65 14.25
C GLY A 315 3.93 -0.16 14.05
N ALA A 316 2.68 0.25 14.26
CA ALA A 316 2.29 1.66 14.21
C ALA A 316 2.98 2.49 15.30
N GLY A 317 3.06 1.97 16.54
CA GLY A 317 3.69 2.66 17.65
C GLY A 317 5.21 2.84 17.47
N PHE A 318 5.90 1.90 16.82
CA PHE A 318 7.31 2.07 16.46
C PHE A 318 7.50 3.11 15.35
N ASN A 319 6.73 3.02 14.27
CA ASN A 319 6.83 3.96 13.14
C ASN A 319 6.54 5.41 13.58
N ARG A 320 5.52 5.60 14.42
CA ARG A 320 5.13 6.90 14.98
C ARG A 320 5.97 7.32 16.20
N SER A 321 6.94 6.51 16.61
CA SER A 321 7.79 6.68 17.79
C SER A 321 7.07 6.91 19.13
N THR A 322 5.80 6.48 19.25
CA THR A 322 4.97 6.72 20.44
C THR A 322 5.25 5.73 21.57
N LEU A 323 5.78 4.54 21.27
CA LEU A 323 6.04 3.49 22.27
C LEU A 323 7.04 3.91 23.35
N ARG A 324 7.92 4.88 23.08
CA ARG A 324 8.89 5.38 24.07
C ARG A 324 8.23 6.25 25.15
N ALA A 325 7.25 7.06 24.77
CA ALA A 325 6.62 8.04 25.64
C ALA A 325 5.29 7.54 26.24
N HIS A 326 4.53 6.73 25.49
CA HIS A 326 3.14 6.39 25.82
C HIS A 326 2.97 4.88 26.08
N PRO A 327 2.76 4.46 27.34
CA PRO A 327 2.56 3.07 27.71
C PRO A 327 1.16 2.53 27.43
N ALA A 328 0.23 3.37 26.96
CA ALA A 328 -1.10 2.96 26.51
C ALA A 328 -1.22 3.21 25.01
N GLN A 329 -1.52 2.16 24.26
CA GLN A 329 -1.48 2.12 22.81
C GLN A 329 -2.76 1.47 22.22
N PRO A 330 -3.16 1.83 21.00
CA PRO A 330 -2.59 2.91 20.19
C PRO A 330 -2.92 4.28 20.79
N THR A 331 -2.00 5.23 20.67
CA THR A 331 -2.32 6.66 20.85
C THR A 331 -3.21 7.12 19.69
N THR A 332 -4.20 7.97 19.99
CA THR A 332 -5.17 8.49 19.00
C THR A 332 -5.03 9.99 18.75
N ASP A 333 -4.17 10.67 19.50
CA ASP A 333 -3.85 12.08 19.30
C ASP A 333 -2.65 12.20 18.34
N PRO A 334 -2.83 12.72 17.11
CA PRO A 334 -1.74 12.84 16.15
C PRO A 334 -0.61 13.77 16.64
N ALA A 335 -0.87 14.68 17.59
CA ALA A 335 0.17 15.55 18.15
C ALA A 335 1.26 14.76 18.92
N THR A 336 1.00 13.50 19.24
CA THR A 336 1.98 12.63 19.90
C THR A 336 2.88 11.87 18.92
N PHE A 337 2.58 11.89 17.62
CA PHE A 337 3.33 11.12 16.62
C PHE A 337 4.60 11.86 16.20
N TYR A 338 5.65 11.09 15.90
CA TYR A 338 6.90 11.56 15.31
C TYR A 338 7.64 12.63 16.15
N GLN A 339 7.36 12.73 17.46
CA GLN A 339 7.95 13.75 18.36
C GLN A 339 9.40 13.47 18.75
N GLN A 340 10.01 12.42 18.21
CA GLN A 340 11.31 11.94 18.63
C GLN A 340 12.31 12.08 17.47
N GLU A 341 13.57 12.37 17.80
CA GLU A 341 14.64 12.55 16.80
C GLU A 341 14.79 11.35 15.87
N VAL A 342 14.79 10.13 16.41
CA VAL A 342 14.81 8.90 15.60
C VAL A 342 13.38 8.39 15.40
N THR A 343 12.79 8.69 14.24
CA THR A 343 11.42 8.30 13.88
C THR A 343 11.30 7.98 12.39
N ASN A 344 10.13 7.50 11.93
CA ASN A 344 9.87 7.35 10.50
C ASN A 344 9.52 8.73 9.89
N HIS A 345 10.56 9.53 9.58
CA HIS A 345 10.41 10.86 8.98
C HIS A 345 9.74 10.83 7.59
N TYR A 346 9.86 9.71 6.87
CA TYR A 346 9.14 9.52 5.60
C TYR A 346 7.62 9.58 5.81
N ALA A 347 7.09 8.79 6.75
CA ALA A 347 5.66 8.82 7.05
C ALA A 347 5.22 10.17 7.63
N GLU A 348 6.04 10.76 8.53
CA GLU A 348 5.81 12.10 9.08
C GLU A 348 5.61 13.15 7.98
N ALA A 349 6.51 13.18 6.98
CA ALA A 349 6.45 14.13 5.87
C ALA A 349 5.16 13.98 5.06
N MET A 350 4.69 12.74 4.82
CA MET A 350 3.43 12.51 4.10
C MET A 350 2.23 13.02 4.89
N HIS A 351 2.14 12.70 6.19
CA HIS A 351 1.05 13.21 7.04
C HIS A 351 1.03 14.73 7.12
N ALA A 352 2.20 15.37 7.23
CA ALA A 352 2.33 16.82 7.34
C ALA A 352 1.78 17.57 6.11
N VAL A 353 1.84 16.96 4.92
CA VAL A 353 1.36 17.57 3.68
C VAL A 353 -0.05 17.16 3.27
N SER A 354 -0.61 16.11 3.87
CA SER A 354 -2.00 15.72 3.66
C SER A 354 -2.97 16.79 4.21
N ALA A 355 -4.04 17.05 3.45
CA ALA A 355 -5.02 18.08 3.79
C ALA A 355 -5.75 17.77 5.12
N ASP A 356 -6.09 16.49 5.33
CA ASP A 356 -6.76 15.98 6.53
C ASP A 356 -5.80 15.35 7.55
N GLY A 357 -4.49 15.42 7.30
CA GLY A 357 -3.45 14.81 8.12
C GLY A 357 -3.37 13.28 8.02
N LYS A 358 -4.03 12.65 7.03
CA LYS A 358 -4.01 11.20 6.82
C LYS A 358 -3.17 10.80 5.62
N ALA A 359 -2.36 9.76 5.78
CA ALA A 359 -1.49 9.21 4.75
C ALA A 359 -1.31 7.71 5.01
N TYR A 360 -1.02 6.95 3.97
CA TYR A 360 -0.64 5.54 4.11
C TYR A 360 0.89 5.44 3.96
N GLY A 361 1.63 5.91 4.96
CA GLY A 361 3.09 6.01 4.90
C GLY A 361 3.83 4.72 5.29
N PHE A 362 3.15 3.79 5.94
CA PHE A 362 3.63 2.45 6.29
C PHE A 362 2.44 1.47 6.43
N ALA A 363 2.69 0.17 6.45
CA ALA A 363 1.65 -0.86 6.29
C ALA A 363 0.51 -0.85 7.35
N PHE A 364 0.74 -0.31 8.56
CA PHE A 364 -0.26 -0.24 9.63
C PHE A 364 -0.66 1.19 10.01
N ASP A 365 -0.62 2.13 9.05
CA ASP A 365 -1.06 3.51 9.29
C ASP A 365 -2.57 3.61 9.57
N ASP A 366 -3.33 2.57 9.22
CA ASP A 366 -4.76 2.44 9.49
C ASP A 366 -5.07 2.29 10.99
N VAL A 367 -4.08 1.95 11.81
CA VAL A 367 -4.20 1.95 13.28
C VAL A 367 -4.59 3.34 13.76
N ALA A 368 -5.70 3.41 14.49
CA ALA A 368 -6.37 4.65 14.94
C ALA A 368 -6.91 5.53 13.80
N GLY A 369 -6.96 5.06 12.55
CA GLY A 369 -7.66 5.72 11.45
C GLY A 369 -6.89 6.85 10.76
N PHE A 370 -5.55 6.75 10.70
CA PHE A 370 -4.68 7.75 10.07
C PHE A 370 -4.24 7.41 8.63
N ALA A 371 -4.60 6.24 8.11
CA ALA A 371 -4.43 5.91 6.70
C ALA A 371 -5.33 6.77 5.79
N SER A 372 -4.82 7.10 4.60
CA SER A 372 -5.59 7.70 3.49
C SER A 372 -6.53 6.69 2.82
N TYR A 373 -7.50 6.20 3.59
CA TYR A 373 -8.42 5.12 3.25
C TYR A 373 -9.87 5.55 3.47
N ILE A 374 -10.74 5.19 2.53
CA ILE A 374 -12.19 5.43 2.58
C ILE A 374 -12.93 4.17 2.13
N GLN A 375 -14.19 4.05 2.55
CA GLN A 375 -15.05 2.93 2.17
C GLN A 375 -16.52 3.33 2.11
N ASP A 376 -17.28 2.68 1.24
CA ASP A 376 -18.72 2.87 1.12
C ASP A 376 -19.40 1.54 0.78
N GLY A 377 -20.48 1.20 1.47
CA GLY A 377 -21.23 -0.04 1.26
C GLY A 377 -22.20 0.01 0.07
N ALA A 378 -22.49 1.19 -0.45
CA ALA A 378 -23.37 1.45 -1.60
C ALA A 378 -22.73 2.49 -2.55
N PRO A 379 -21.52 2.24 -3.08
CA PRO A 379 -20.82 3.19 -3.94
C PRO A 379 -21.56 3.37 -5.26
N SER A 380 -21.66 4.60 -5.73
CA SER A 380 -22.28 4.97 -7.01
C SER A 380 -21.28 5.54 -8.03
N ALA A 381 -20.16 6.12 -7.59
CA ALA A 381 -19.07 6.54 -8.46
C ALA A 381 -17.74 6.69 -7.70
N MET A 382 -16.62 6.57 -8.42
CA MET A 382 -15.27 6.89 -7.94
C MET A 382 -14.59 7.87 -8.90
N THR A 383 -13.85 8.83 -8.37
CA THR A 383 -12.93 9.68 -9.15
C THR A 383 -11.52 9.52 -8.60
N LEU A 384 -10.56 9.19 -9.46
CA LEU A 384 -9.14 9.28 -9.17
C LEU A 384 -8.58 10.55 -9.84
N THR A 385 -8.09 11.48 -9.04
CA THR A 385 -7.50 12.73 -9.54
C THR A 385 -5.99 12.64 -9.42
N LEU A 386 -5.28 12.83 -10.53
CA LEU A 386 -3.83 13.07 -10.54
C LEU A 386 -3.60 14.55 -10.23
N SER A 387 -3.13 14.84 -9.03
CA SER A 387 -2.98 16.19 -8.48
C SER A 387 -1.78 16.91 -9.09
N ALA A 388 -1.74 18.23 -8.90
CA ALA A 388 -0.62 19.06 -9.35
C ALA A 388 0.69 18.66 -8.65
N PHE A 389 1.79 18.80 -9.40
CA PHE A 389 3.16 18.55 -8.96
C PHE A 389 3.68 19.65 -8.03
#